data_AF-A0A661WCS4-F1
#
_entry.id   AF-A0A661WCS4-F1
#
_cell.length_a   1.000
_cell.length_b   1.000
_cell.length_c   1.000
_cell.angle_alpha   90.00
_cell.angle_beta   90.00
_cell.angle_gamma   90.00
#
_symmetry.space_group_name_H-M   'P 1'
#
loop_
_entity.id
_entity.type
_entity.pdbx_description
1 polymer ?
#
loop_
_entity_poly.entity_id
_entity_poly.type
_entity_poly.pdbx_seq_one_letter_code
_entity_poly.pdbx_strand_id
1 'polypeptide(L)'
;MGTMLFAAGLDSGDSPEEWNVLHPDKVRGIHRAYIEAGSQIILTNTFGGSAVRLESHGLAERVHELNEAAAKNARAEADATEQTVVVAGSIGPTGQLLEPLGTLTKEEARQSFADQAAGLAAGGVDMFWIETM
;
A
#
# COMPACT_ATOMS: atom_id res chain seq x y z
N MET A 1 8.61 2.26 -3.95
CA MET A 1 7.99 1.41 -5.00
C MET A 1 7.63 2.14 -6.28
N GLY A 2 7.03 3.34 -6.25
CA GLY A 2 6.51 4.05 -7.44
C GLY A 2 7.39 4.01 -8.71
N THR A 3 8.65 4.43 -8.62
CA THR A 3 9.58 4.41 -9.78
C THR A 3 9.75 3.02 -10.38
N MET A 4 9.77 1.97 -9.55
CA MET A 4 9.89 0.59 -10.01
C MET A 4 8.59 0.08 -10.64
N LEU A 5 7.43 0.57 -10.20
CA LEU A 5 6.14 0.25 -10.83
C LEU A 5 6.06 0.86 -12.23
N PHE A 6 6.48 2.12 -12.41
CA PHE A 6 6.61 2.74 -13.74
C PHE A 6 7.58 1.96 -14.63
N ALA A 7 8.74 1.55 -14.09
CA ALA A 7 9.68 0.71 -14.82
C ALA A 7 9.10 -0.67 -15.20
N ALA A 8 8.14 -1.18 -14.41
CA ALA A 8 7.39 -2.41 -14.69
C ALA A 8 6.17 -2.20 -15.61
N GLY A 9 5.95 -0.98 -16.10
CA GLY A 9 4.92 -0.61 -17.07
C GLY A 9 3.62 -0.10 -16.48
N LEU A 10 3.63 0.47 -15.27
CA LEU A 10 2.50 1.25 -14.75
C LEU A 10 2.41 2.56 -15.55
N ASP A 11 1.23 2.93 -16.02
CA ASP A 11 1.04 4.18 -16.75
C ASP A 11 0.69 5.34 -15.81
N SER A 12 0.95 6.57 -16.28
CA SER A 12 0.58 7.76 -15.51
C SER A 12 -0.94 7.88 -15.42
N GLY A 13 -1.47 7.92 -14.20
CA GLY A 13 -2.91 8.00 -13.93
C GLY A 13 -3.54 6.69 -13.45
N ASP A 14 -2.84 5.56 -13.60
CA ASP A 14 -3.28 4.29 -13.02
C ASP A 14 -3.12 4.30 -11.50
N SER A 15 -3.95 3.52 -10.80
CA SER A 15 -3.77 3.25 -9.36
C SER A 15 -2.68 2.20 -9.16
N PRO A 16 -1.57 2.53 -8.48
CA PRO A 16 -0.59 1.54 -8.03
C PRO A 16 -1.22 0.43 -7.19
N GLU A 17 -2.20 0.76 -6.35
CA GLU A 17 -2.82 -0.16 -5.41
C GLU A 17 -3.65 -1.24 -6.12
N GLU A 18 -4.25 -0.93 -7.27
CA GLU A 18 -5.02 -1.90 -8.03
C GLU A 18 -4.15 -3.04 -8.59
N TRP A 19 -2.86 -2.76 -8.85
CA TRP A 19 -1.90 -3.77 -9.30
C TRP A 19 -1.64 -4.86 -8.27
N ASN A 20 -1.97 -4.64 -7.00
CA ASN A 20 -1.89 -5.69 -5.98
C ASN A 20 -2.78 -6.90 -6.32
N VAL A 21 -3.84 -6.68 -7.10
CA VAL A 21 -4.78 -7.71 -7.55
C VAL A 21 -4.61 -8.01 -9.04
N LEU A 22 -4.46 -6.98 -9.89
CA LEU A 22 -4.39 -7.17 -11.35
C LEU A 22 -3.04 -7.69 -11.85
N HIS A 23 -1.95 -7.30 -11.17
CA HIS A 23 -0.58 -7.63 -11.57
C HIS A 23 0.29 -8.06 -10.39
N PRO A 24 -0.16 -9.05 -9.57
CA PRO A 24 0.54 -9.44 -8.35
C PRO A 24 1.96 -9.91 -8.61
N ASP A 25 2.22 -10.59 -9.74
CA ASP A 25 3.56 -11.06 -10.09
C ASP A 25 4.55 -9.90 -10.31
N LYS A 26 4.09 -8.76 -10.87
CA LYS A 26 4.94 -7.57 -11.03
C LYS A 26 5.25 -6.94 -9.67
N VAL A 27 4.24 -6.80 -8.81
CA VAL A 27 4.40 -6.26 -7.45
C VAL A 27 5.36 -7.13 -6.64
N ARG A 28 5.16 -8.45 -6.65
CA ARG A 28 6.04 -9.43 -6.01
C ARG A 28 7.45 -9.39 -6.56
N GLY A 29 7.62 -9.29 -7.88
CA GLY A 29 8.93 -9.13 -8.51
C GLY A 29 9.71 -7.92 -8.00
N ILE A 30 9.03 -6.79 -7.74
CA ILE A 30 9.66 -5.61 -7.15
C ILE A 30 10.06 -5.86 -5.69
N HIS A 31 9.19 -6.46 -4.87
CA HIS A 31 9.55 -6.84 -3.49
C HIS A 31 10.77 -7.76 -3.47
N ARG A 32 10.77 -8.81 -4.30
CA ARG A 32 11.90 -9.73 -4.44
C ARG A 32 13.19 -9.00 -4.79
N ALA A 33 13.16 -8.09 -5.76
CA ALA A 33 14.34 -7.31 -6.14
C ALA A 33 14.90 -6.48 -4.97
N TYR A 34 14.05 -5.90 -4.12
CA TYR A 34 14.51 -5.19 -2.92
C TYR A 34 15.11 -6.15 -1.88
N ILE A 35 14.52 -7.33 -1.68
CA ILE A 35 15.03 -8.35 -0.75
C ILE A 35 16.38 -8.87 -1.24
N GLU A 36 16.51 -9.23 -2.52
CA GLU A 36 17.76 -9.68 -3.14
C GLU A 36 18.86 -8.62 -3.07
N ALA A 37 18.49 -7.33 -3.09
CA ALA A 37 19.42 -6.22 -2.87
C ALA A 37 19.81 -6.02 -1.39
N GLY A 38 19.27 -6.82 -0.46
CA GLY A 38 19.63 -6.82 0.96
C GLY A 38 18.66 -6.06 1.87
N SER A 39 17.46 -5.74 1.41
CA SER A 39 16.47 -5.03 2.23
C SER A 39 15.92 -5.93 3.35
N GLN A 40 16.02 -5.48 4.60
CA GLN A 40 15.48 -6.20 5.77
C GLN A 40 14.08 -5.71 6.18
N ILE A 41 13.63 -4.60 5.60
CA ILE A 41 12.27 -4.08 5.72
C ILE A 41 11.81 -3.75 4.31
N ILE A 42 10.62 -4.22 3.93
CA ILE A 42 9.96 -3.82 2.69
C ILE A 42 8.63 -3.15 3.00
N LEU A 43 8.31 -2.12 2.22
CA LEU A 43 7.02 -1.44 2.30
C LEU A 43 6.06 -2.07 1.31
N THR A 44 4.85 -2.37 1.76
CA THR A 44 3.72 -2.77 0.92
C THR A 44 3.38 -1.70 -0.12
N ASN A 45 2.81 -2.11 -1.24
CA ASN A 45 2.35 -1.21 -2.30
C ASN A 45 0.98 -0.58 -1.94
N THR A 46 0.97 0.24 -0.90
CA THR A 46 -0.26 0.78 -0.29
C THR A 46 -0.16 2.26 0.10
N PHE A 47 0.79 3.01 -0.43
CA PHE A 47 0.95 4.43 -0.11
C PHE A 47 -0.36 5.22 -0.26
N GLY A 48 -1.10 4.98 -1.34
CA GLY A 48 -2.42 5.57 -1.60
C GLY A 48 -3.60 4.69 -1.25
N GLY A 49 -3.43 3.66 -0.40
CA GLY A 49 -4.45 2.65 -0.10
C GLY A 49 -5.60 3.08 0.81
N SER A 50 -5.77 4.38 1.08
CA SER A 50 -6.86 4.91 1.91
C SER A 50 -8.10 5.19 1.06
N ALA A 51 -9.31 5.09 1.64
CA ALA A 51 -10.57 5.32 0.93
C ALA A 51 -10.59 6.68 0.22
N VAL A 52 -10.17 7.73 0.93
CA VAL A 52 -10.11 9.11 0.43
C VAL A 52 -9.19 9.23 -0.80
N ARG A 53 -8.09 8.47 -0.83
CA ARG A 53 -7.13 8.51 -1.93
C ARG A 53 -7.55 7.62 -3.11
N LEU A 54 -8.15 6.47 -2.83
CA LEU A 54 -8.66 5.54 -3.84
C LEU A 54 -9.92 6.07 -4.54
N GLU A 55 -10.64 7.02 -3.94
CA GLU A 55 -11.80 7.67 -4.55
C GLU A 55 -11.47 8.31 -5.91
N SER A 56 -10.29 8.90 -6.08
CA SER A 56 -9.89 9.51 -7.37
C SER A 56 -9.75 8.49 -8.51
N HIS A 57 -9.67 7.20 -8.18
CA HIS A 57 -9.60 6.10 -9.13
C HIS A 57 -10.89 5.27 -9.17
N GLY A 58 -11.94 5.66 -8.43
CA GLY A 58 -13.19 4.90 -8.31
C GLY A 58 -13.06 3.60 -7.50
N LEU A 59 -12.06 3.50 -6.62
CA LEU A 59 -11.70 2.28 -5.90
C LEU A 59 -11.96 2.36 -4.38
N ALA A 60 -12.68 3.36 -3.90
CA ALA A 60 -12.92 3.58 -2.47
C ALA A 60 -13.54 2.36 -1.74
N GLU A 61 -14.42 1.62 -2.41
CA GLU A 61 -15.05 0.41 -1.85
C GLU A 61 -14.12 -0.82 -1.82
N ARG A 62 -12.93 -0.73 -2.43
CA ARG A 62 -11.95 -1.83 -2.54
C ARG A 62 -10.77 -1.69 -1.58
N VAL A 63 -10.83 -0.75 -0.63
CA VAL A 63 -9.76 -0.49 0.35
C VAL A 63 -9.29 -1.77 1.02
N HIS A 64 -10.20 -2.56 1.60
CA HIS A 64 -9.83 -3.76 2.33
C HIS A 64 -9.13 -4.79 1.42
N GLU A 65 -9.74 -5.09 0.26
CA GLU A 65 -9.23 -6.04 -0.73
C GLU A 65 -7.81 -5.67 -1.20
N LEU A 66 -7.61 -4.42 -1.62
CA LEU A 66 -6.35 -3.97 -2.20
C LEU A 66 -5.22 -3.97 -1.16
N ASN A 67 -5.50 -3.53 0.07
CA ASN A 67 -4.50 -3.53 1.14
C ASN A 67 -4.16 -4.94 1.65
N GLU A 68 -5.17 -5.80 1.79
CA GLU A 68 -4.94 -7.20 2.16
C GLU A 68 -4.11 -7.93 1.09
N ALA A 69 -4.43 -7.74 -0.19
CA ALA A 69 -3.66 -8.29 -1.31
C ALA A 69 -2.21 -7.77 -1.32
N ALA A 70 -2.01 -6.48 -1.09
CA ALA A 70 -0.67 -5.88 -1.04
C ALA A 70 0.19 -6.49 0.07
N ALA A 71 -0.38 -6.63 1.27
CA ALA A 71 0.29 -7.24 2.41
C ALA A 71 0.61 -8.72 2.16
N LYS A 72 -0.31 -9.49 1.58
CA LYS A 72 -0.06 -10.88 1.17
C LYS A 72 1.04 -11.00 0.12
N ASN A 73 1.08 -10.10 -0.87
CA ASN A 73 2.13 -10.08 -1.89
C ASN A 73 3.53 -9.84 -1.29
N ALA A 74 3.64 -8.86 -0.38
CA ALA A 74 4.90 -8.58 0.31
C ALA A 74 5.30 -9.74 1.25
N ARG A 75 4.34 -10.27 2.02
CA ARG A 75 4.54 -11.41 2.93
C ARG A 75 5.03 -12.65 2.19
N ALA A 76 4.44 -12.96 1.04
CA ALA A 76 4.84 -14.12 0.24
C ALA A 76 6.31 -14.06 -0.20
N GLU A 77 6.85 -12.88 -0.51
CA GLU A 77 8.27 -12.74 -0.86
C GLU A 77 9.18 -12.67 0.36
N ALA A 78 8.72 -12.06 1.46
CA ALA A 78 9.46 -12.04 2.73
C ALA A 78 9.63 -13.45 3.32
N ASP A 79 8.60 -14.29 3.24
CA ASP A 79 8.63 -15.66 3.78
C ASP A 79 9.34 -16.65 2.84
N ALA A 80 9.58 -16.27 1.58
CA ALA A 80 10.27 -17.11 0.60
C ALA A 80 11.81 -17.08 0.71
N THR A 81 12.35 -16.17 1.53
CA THR A 81 13.80 -16.06 1.78
C THR A 81 14.17 -16.60 3.16
N GLU A 82 15.41 -17.07 3.33
CA GLU A 82 15.95 -17.48 4.64
C GLU A 82 16.24 -16.27 5.56
N GLN A 83 16.33 -15.07 4.99
CA GLN A 83 16.56 -13.84 5.74
C GLN A 83 15.26 -13.39 6.42
N THR A 84 15.35 -12.95 7.67
CA THR A 84 14.21 -12.27 8.31
C THR A 84 13.99 -10.92 7.63
N VAL A 85 12.88 -10.81 6.90
CA VAL A 85 12.42 -9.56 6.27
C VAL A 85 11.13 -9.12 6.92
N VAL A 86 11.09 -7.87 7.39
CA VAL A 86 9.91 -7.26 7.99
C VAL A 86 9.03 -6.65 6.90
N VAL A 87 7.74 -6.96 6.94
CA VAL A 87 6.73 -6.38 6.05
C VAL A 87 6.05 -5.21 6.75
N ALA A 88 6.26 -4.00 6.24
CA ALA A 88 5.62 -2.81 6.77
C ALA A 88 4.45 -2.36 5.88
N GLY A 89 3.30 -2.14 6.50
CA GLY A 89 2.11 -1.53 5.90
C GLY A 89 2.33 -0.06 5.61
N SER A 90 2.57 0.32 4.35
CA SER A 90 2.75 1.72 3.95
C SER A 90 1.41 2.45 4.04
N ILE A 91 1.38 3.57 4.75
CA ILE A 91 0.22 4.45 4.87
C ILE A 91 0.69 5.86 4.57
N GLY A 92 0.37 6.36 3.37
CA GLY A 92 0.62 7.74 2.96
C GLY A 92 -0.49 8.70 3.41
N PRO A 93 -0.38 9.99 3.09
CA PRO A 93 -1.42 10.97 3.40
C PRO A 93 -2.67 10.73 2.55
N THR A 94 -3.84 11.18 3.03
CA THR A 94 -5.10 11.13 2.27
C THR A 94 -5.05 12.00 1.00
N GLY A 95 -4.15 13.00 0.97
CA GLY A 95 -4.05 13.99 -0.09
C GLY A 95 -5.12 15.08 -0.05
N GLN A 96 -5.99 15.07 0.96
CA GLN A 96 -6.97 16.13 1.20
C GLN A 96 -6.64 16.91 2.48
N LEU A 97 -6.96 18.21 2.47
CA LEU A 97 -6.81 19.06 3.63
C LEU A 97 -7.94 18.82 4.63
N LEU A 98 -7.60 18.77 5.91
CA LEU A 98 -8.58 18.71 6.99
C LEU A 98 -9.30 20.04 7.17
N GLU A 99 -10.52 20.00 7.70
CA GLU A 99 -11.23 21.20 8.15
C GLU A 99 -10.41 22.02 9.19
N PRO A 100 -10.45 23.36 9.12
CA PRO A 100 -11.24 24.20 8.21
C PRO A 100 -10.52 24.55 6.88
N LEU A 101 -9.31 24.03 6.64
CA LEU A 101 -8.53 24.35 5.44
C LEU A 101 -8.97 23.58 4.19
N GLY A 102 -9.64 22.45 4.39
CA GLY A 102 -10.34 21.70 3.35
C GLY A 102 -11.69 21.18 3.85
N THR A 103 -12.15 20.11 3.22
CA THR A 103 -13.49 19.53 3.45
C THR A 103 -13.44 18.20 4.20
N LEU A 104 -12.26 17.60 4.37
CA LEU A 104 -12.14 16.31 5.04
C LEU A 104 -12.28 16.49 6.55
N THR A 105 -13.29 15.87 7.14
CA THR A 105 -13.45 15.88 8.60
C THR A 105 -12.40 14.99 9.24
N LYS A 106 -12.06 15.26 10.51
CA LYS A 106 -11.15 14.39 11.28
C LYS A 106 -11.68 12.97 11.41
N GLU A 107 -13.00 12.81 11.49
CA GLU A 107 -13.64 11.51 11.66
C GLU A 107 -13.57 10.68 10.37
N GLU A 108 -13.81 11.29 9.21
CA GLU A 108 -13.63 10.63 7.91
C GLU A 108 -12.16 10.26 7.68
N ALA A 109 -11.22 11.15 8.00
CA ALA A 109 -9.79 10.84 7.90
C ALA A 109 -9.42 9.64 8.79
N ARG A 110 -9.90 9.63 10.04
CA ARG A 110 -9.67 8.54 11.00
C ARG A 110 -10.23 7.22 10.48
N GLN A 111 -11.46 7.23 9.98
CA GLN A 111 -12.10 6.04 9.43
C GLN A 111 -11.35 5.53 8.20
N SER A 112 -10.98 6.42 7.29
CA SER A 112 -10.23 6.07 6.07
C SER A 112 -8.88 5.41 6.37
N PHE A 113 -8.16 5.85 7.40
CA PHE A 113 -6.93 5.19 7.84
C PHE A 113 -7.20 3.87 8.58
N ALA A 114 -8.27 3.80 9.36
CA ALA A 114 -8.64 2.57 10.06
C ALA A 114 -8.99 1.43 9.09
N ASP A 115 -9.72 1.73 8.02
CA ASP A 115 -10.10 0.74 7.00
C ASP A 115 -8.88 0.21 6.24
N GLN A 116 -7.95 1.10 5.88
CA GLN A 116 -6.67 0.74 5.30
C GLN A 116 -5.86 -0.15 6.24
N ALA A 117 -5.70 0.26 7.50
CA ALA A 117 -4.96 -0.49 8.50
C ALA A 117 -5.57 -1.87 8.77
N ALA A 118 -6.90 -1.99 8.73
CA ALA A 118 -7.59 -3.27 8.89
C ALA A 118 -7.27 -4.24 7.74
N GLY A 119 -7.24 -3.78 6.48
CA GLY A 119 -6.84 -4.60 5.33
C GLY A 119 -5.37 -5.04 5.42
N LEU A 120 -4.47 -4.11 5.76
CA LEU A 120 -3.06 -4.40 5.97
C LEU A 120 -2.84 -5.44 7.10
N ALA A 121 -3.52 -5.28 8.23
CA ALA A 121 -3.46 -6.22 9.34
C ALA A 121 -3.95 -7.62 8.95
N ALA A 122 -5.08 -7.70 8.22
CA ALA A 122 -5.62 -8.96 7.73
C ALA A 122 -4.65 -9.69 6.78
N GLY A 123 -3.90 -8.94 5.97
CA GLY A 123 -2.86 -9.48 5.09
C GLY A 123 -1.53 -9.80 5.78
N GLY A 124 -1.39 -9.52 7.08
CA GLY A 124 -0.28 -9.97 7.90
C GLY A 124 0.97 -9.09 7.85
N VAL A 125 0.82 -7.76 7.82
CA VAL A 125 1.96 -6.85 8.05
C VAL A 125 2.49 -6.97 9.48
N ASP A 126 3.80 -6.78 9.67
CA ASP A 126 4.44 -6.78 10.99
C ASP A 126 4.29 -5.44 11.71
N MET A 127 4.19 -4.35 10.95
CA MET A 127 4.05 -2.99 11.47
C MET A 127 3.32 -2.09 10.48
N PHE A 128 2.78 -0.97 10.98
CA PHE A 128 2.31 0.13 10.15
C PHE A 128 3.39 1.20 10.03
N TRP A 129 3.60 1.70 8.83
CA TRP A 129 4.57 2.74 8.50
C TRP A 129 3.83 3.94 7.92
N ILE A 130 3.59 4.93 8.78
CA ILE A 130 2.96 6.20 8.38
C ILE A 130 4.04 7.09 7.76
N GLU A 131 3.91 7.43 6.48
CA GLU A 131 4.91 8.19 5.73
C GLU A 131 4.35 9.42 5.03
N THR A 132 5.22 10.43 4.85
CA THR A 132 4.96 11.62 4.01
C THR A 132 3.71 12.43 4.40
N MET A 133 3.48 12.61 5.71
CA MET A 133 2.38 13.42 6.26
C MET A 133 2.56 14.93 6.04
#